data_AF-A0A0M0F9S5-F1
#
_entry.id   AF-A0A0M0F9S5-F1
#
_cell.length_a   1.000
_cell.length_b   1.000
_cell.length_c   1.000
_cell.angle_alpha   90.00
_cell.angle_beta   90.00
_cell.angle_gamma   90.00
#
_symmetry.space_group_name_H-M   'P 1'
#
loop_
_entity.id
_entity.type
_entity.pdbx_description
1 polymer ?
#
loop_
_entity_poly.entity_id
_entity_poly.type
_entity_poly.pdbx_seq_one_letter_code
_entity_poly.pdbx_strand_id
1 'polypeptide(L)'
;MTSRRLDRVRRAVEAAASREGFSLDPDQSALLDRLARLGDELAGARRRPVRGLYVWGPAGRGKSWLAGAFFAAVAAGLPAGATKRVHVYDLFRALHAAIHAQRVSALAGPRSAVGQGGPTRGWRTRATAPVAEPTPPGPPEESPEPRPGAVDAAIDDLLRGTTLLYLDELHLHDTGDATLLTRLLRRAFASGVVVLATSNYEPGTLLPNPLWHHVAEPGIALLRAHLDVVELAGPTDYRMLGGRGRGGFAAGAWLRPGTTAQLADRGLVAPAQGSRAVVRTGTRSFEVTAARVDGEDHEGELWVTFNDLAIRPTSTLEYLDWAARFRRWVVTDVPLLTDVDREAQQRFIAVVDVLVDADVELVVTSRHALGTFRTTMPDRPDAFRTASRLQLLAEDVDGSRPSAGTPPG
;
A
#
# COMPACT_ATOMS: atom_id res chain seq x y z
N MET A 1 -25.99 23.53 22.49
CA MET A 1 -24.53 23.30 22.61
C MET A 1 -23.92 22.66 21.36
N THR A 2 -24.67 21.84 20.61
CA THR A 2 -24.27 21.19 19.33
C THR A 2 -23.82 22.17 18.24
N SER A 3 -24.61 23.20 17.91
CA SER A 3 -24.23 24.17 16.86
C SER A 3 -22.88 24.87 17.07
N ARG A 4 -22.49 25.19 18.32
CA ARG A 4 -21.19 25.85 18.58
C ARG A 4 -19.98 24.93 18.33
N ARG A 5 -20.17 23.60 18.39
CA ARG A 5 -19.09 22.61 18.19
C ARG A 5 -18.94 22.27 16.71
N LEU A 6 -20.04 22.08 15.98
CA LEU A 6 -20.08 22.08 14.52
C LEU A 6 -19.30 23.25 13.93
N ASP A 7 -19.62 24.46 14.39
CA ASP A 7 -18.97 25.67 13.91
C ASP A 7 -17.48 25.71 14.26
N ARG A 8 -17.06 25.09 15.36
CA ARG A 8 -15.63 25.02 15.75
C ARG A 8 -14.85 24.08 14.83
N VAL A 9 -15.35 22.87 14.59
CA VAL A 9 -14.69 21.89 13.70
C VAL A 9 -14.61 22.47 12.29
N ARG A 10 -15.71 23.04 11.80
CA ARG A 10 -15.76 23.70 10.50
C ARG A 10 -14.70 24.80 10.36
N ARG A 11 -14.69 25.76 11.30
CA ARG A 11 -13.69 26.85 11.31
C ARG A 11 -12.26 26.32 11.39
N ALA A 12 -12.01 25.25 12.14
CA ALA A 12 -10.68 24.67 12.26
C ALA A 12 -10.17 24.10 10.91
N VAL A 13 -11.06 23.42 10.17
CA VAL A 13 -10.76 22.87 8.84
C VAL A 13 -10.60 23.98 7.80
N GLU A 14 -11.49 24.97 7.77
CA GLU A 14 -11.39 26.11 6.86
C GLU A 14 -10.12 26.96 7.12
N ALA A 15 -9.76 27.13 8.39
CA ALA A 15 -8.49 27.75 8.77
C ALA A 15 -7.28 26.90 8.35
N ALA A 16 -7.38 25.57 8.34
CA ALA A 16 -6.35 24.69 7.81
C ALA A 16 -6.20 24.84 6.30
N ALA A 17 -7.30 24.87 5.55
CA ALA A 17 -7.29 25.12 4.10
C ALA A 17 -6.61 26.47 3.78
N SER A 18 -7.01 27.52 4.52
CA SER A 18 -6.48 28.87 4.34
C SER A 18 -4.97 28.94 4.61
N ARG A 19 -4.47 28.20 5.61
CA ARG A 19 -3.02 28.09 5.89
C ARG A 19 -2.26 27.39 4.76
N GLU A 20 -2.91 26.48 4.04
CA GLU A 20 -2.34 25.80 2.88
C GLU A 20 -2.58 26.54 1.55
N GLY A 21 -3.17 27.74 1.62
CA GLY A 21 -3.30 28.64 0.48
C GLY A 21 -4.47 28.32 -0.47
N PHE A 22 -5.45 27.53 -0.04
CA PHE A 22 -6.65 27.25 -0.83
C PHE A 22 -7.95 27.41 -0.04
N SER A 23 -9.06 27.48 -0.76
CA SER A 23 -10.41 27.45 -0.19
C SER A 23 -11.13 26.17 -0.61
N LEU A 24 -12.06 25.72 0.23
CA LEU A 24 -12.86 24.53 -0.04
C LEU A 24 -13.87 24.84 -1.16
N ASP A 25 -13.96 23.96 -2.14
CA ASP A 25 -15.01 24.03 -3.15
C ASP A 25 -16.39 23.62 -2.55
N PRO A 26 -17.51 23.77 -3.30
CA PRO A 26 -18.84 23.43 -2.80
C PRO A 26 -18.98 21.97 -2.36
N ASP A 27 -18.33 21.03 -3.05
CA ASP A 27 -18.43 19.60 -2.75
C ASP A 27 -17.62 19.27 -1.49
N GLN A 28 -16.43 19.86 -1.32
CA GLN A 28 -15.65 19.76 -0.09
C GLN A 28 -16.39 20.40 1.09
N SER A 29 -17.07 21.53 0.88
CA SER A 29 -17.89 22.17 1.91
C SER A 29 -19.06 21.28 2.33
N ALA A 30 -19.76 20.65 1.38
CA ALA A 30 -20.84 19.71 1.67
C ALA A 30 -20.34 18.46 2.41
N LEU A 31 -19.15 17.94 2.05
CA LEU A 31 -18.51 16.85 2.77
C LEU A 31 -18.08 17.28 4.18
N LEU A 32 -17.55 18.48 4.35
CA LEU A 32 -17.23 19.03 5.66
C LEU A 32 -18.47 19.14 6.55
N ASP A 33 -19.63 19.50 6.00
CA ASP A 33 -20.89 19.51 6.76
C ASP A 33 -21.31 18.12 7.22
N ARG A 34 -21.00 17.06 6.47
CA ARG A 34 -21.24 15.67 6.88
C ARG A 34 -20.25 15.23 7.96
N LEU A 35 -18.97 15.51 7.76
CA LEU A 35 -17.92 15.23 8.74
C LEU A 35 -18.19 15.94 10.07
N ALA A 36 -18.54 17.22 10.04
CA ALA A 36 -18.82 17.99 11.25
C ALA A 36 -20.00 17.40 12.05
N ARG A 37 -21.06 16.91 11.38
CA ARG A 37 -22.17 16.18 12.04
C ARG A 37 -21.70 14.90 12.72
N LEU A 38 -20.84 14.12 12.05
CA LEU A 38 -20.22 12.94 12.65
C LEU A 38 -19.46 13.29 13.94
N GLY A 39 -18.69 14.39 13.93
CA GLY A 39 -17.98 14.89 15.11
C GLY A 39 -18.90 15.25 16.28
N ASP A 40 -20.07 15.80 16.00
CA ASP A 40 -21.10 16.11 17.00
C ASP A 40 -21.78 14.86 17.56
N GLU A 41 -22.05 13.86 16.72
CA GLU A 41 -22.60 12.57 17.15
C GLU A 41 -21.63 11.80 18.07
N LEU A 42 -20.34 11.80 17.73
CA LEU A 42 -19.26 11.25 18.56
C LEU A 42 -19.19 11.92 19.93
N ALA A 43 -19.36 13.23 19.97
CA ALA A 43 -19.33 14.04 21.17
C ALA A 43 -20.57 13.90 22.07
N GLY A 44 -21.71 13.68 21.43
CA GLY A 44 -23.03 13.72 22.06
C GLY A 44 -23.55 12.36 22.51
N ALA A 45 -22.74 11.29 22.44
CA ALA A 45 -23.09 9.88 22.60
C ALA A 45 -24.09 9.57 23.74
N ARG A 46 -25.36 9.83 23.45
CA ARG A 46 -26.53 9.47 24.24
C ARG A 46 -27.66 9.21 23.26
N ARG A 47 -27.83 7.92 22.92
CA ARG A 47 -29.09 7.22 22.53
C ARG A 47 -29.18 6.54 21.14
N ARG A 48 -28.21 6.63 20.22
CA ARG A 48 -28.25 5.84 18.95
C ARG A 48 -26.85 5.39 18.49
N PRO A 49 -26.72 4.27 17.76
CA PRO A 49 -25.47 3.88 17.11
C PRO A 49 -25.10 4.95 16.06
N VAL A 50 -23.92 5.52 16.19
CA VAL A 50 -23.36 6.52 15.27
C VAL A 50 -22.89 5.81 14.02
N ARG A 51 -23.39 6.20 12.84
CA ARG A 51 -22.91 5.65 11.58
C ARG A 51 -21.57 6.27 11.24
N GLY A 52 -20.66 5.46 10.72
CA GLY A 52 -19.39 5.95 10.20
C GLY A 52 -19.56 6.68 8.86
N LEU A 53 -18.45 7.10 8.26
CA LEU A 53 -18.46 7.75 6.94
C LEU A 53 -17.45 7.09 6.01
N TYR A 54 -17.89 6.77 4.79
CA TYR A 54 -17.04 6.28 3.70
C TYR A 54 -16.98 7.35 2.61
N VAL A 55 -15.82 7.99 2.47
CA VAL A 55 -15.60 9.03 1.47
C VAL A 55 -14.86 8.44 0.29
N TRP A 56 -15.45 8.52 -0.90
CA TRP A 56 -14.82 8.03 -2.12
C TRP A 56 -14.84 9.04 -3.25
N GLY A 57 -14.07 8.78 -4.29
CA GLY A 57 -14.03 9.61 -5.49
C GLY A 57 -12.64 9.62 -6.13
N PRO A 58 -12.49 10.25 -7.30
CA PRO A 58 -11.24 10.23 -8.04
C PRO A 58 -10.04 10.71 -7.23
N ALA A 59 -8.85 10.28 -7.63
CA ALA A 59 -7.60 10.75 -7.04
C ALA A 59 -7.47 12.29 -7.20
N GLY A 60 -6.85 12.96 -6.23
CA GLY A 60 -6.60 14.41 -6.31
C GLY A 60 -7.71 15.33 -5.80
N ARG A 61 -8.89 14.80 -5.45
CA ARG A 61 -10.03 15.61 -4.94
C ARG A 61 -9.89 16.10 -3.50
N GLY A 62 -8.77 15.83 -2.82
CA GLY A 62 -8.53 16.28 -1.44
C GLY A 62 -9.21 15.45 -0.35
N LYS A 63 -9.72 14.24 -0.66
CA LYS A 63 -10.43 13.35 0.29
C LYS A 63 -9.64 13.11 1.59
N SER A 64 -8.41 12.63 1.48
CA SER A 64 -7.55 12.32 2.63
C SER A 64 -7.11 13.57 3.39
N TRP A 65 -6.91 14.69 2.67
CA TRP A 65 -6.60 15.96 3.31
C TRP A 65 -7.78 16.45 4.16
N LEU A 66 -8.99 16.51 3.60
CA LEU A 66 -10.17 17.01 4.28
C LEU A 66 -10.58 16.12 5.46
N ALA A 67 -10.58 14.80 5.25
CA ALA A 67 -10.82 13.82 6.31
C ALA A 67 -9.74 13.89 7.41
N GLY A 68 -8.47 14.10 7.04
CA GLY A 68 -7.36 14.28 7.98
C GLY A 68 -7.47 15.56 8.81
N ALA A 69 -7.81 16.69 8.18
CA ALA A 69 -8.04 17.96 8.87
C ALA A 69 -9.22 17.88 9.84
N PHE A 70 -10.32 17.24 9.43
CA PHE A 70 -11.44 16.92 10.31
C PHE A 70 -11.01 16.03 11.48
N PHE A 71 -10.29 14.95 11.19
CA PHE A 71 -9.84 13.99 12.19
C PHE A 71 -8.98 14.69 13.25
N ALA A 72 -8.05 15.55 12.84
CA ALA A 72 -7.24 16.35 13.76
C ALA A 72 -8.08 17.29 14.62
N ALA A 73 -9.09 17.96 14.02
CA ALA A 73 -9.98 18.88 14.75
C ALA A 73 -10.85 18.16 15.79
N VAL A 74 -11.31 16.93 15.50
CA VAL A 74 -12.13 16.13 16.43
C VAL A 74 -11.28 15.43 17.48
N ALA A 75 -10.11 14.91 17.12
CA ALA A 75 -9.19 14.23 18.03
C ALA A 75 -8.79 15.13 19.22
N ALA A 76 -8.63 16.44 18.99
CA ALA A 76 -8.36 17.41 20.04
C ALA A 76 -9.46 17.51 21.12
N GLY A 77 -10.67 17.04 20.83
CA GLY A 77 -11.81 17.06 21.75
C GLY A 77 -12.20 15.69 22.31
N LEU A 78 -11.40 14.64 22.07
CA LEU A 78 -11.59 13.28 22.56
C LEU A 78 -10.49 12.91 23.57
N PRO A 79 -10.71 11.89 24.44
CA PRO A 79 -9.67 11.41 25.35
C PRO A 79 -8.41 10.98 24.59
N ALA A 80 -7.24 11.13 25.22
CA ALA A 80 -5.99 10.67 24.65
C ALA A 80 -6.07 9.16 24.33
N GLY A 81 -5.67 8.78 23.12
CA GLY A 81 -5.73 7.40 22.64
C GLY A 81 -7.10 6.95 22.11
N ALA A 82 -8.15 7.78 22.20
CA ALA A 82 -9.49 7.46 21.68
C ALA A 82 -9.63 7.59 20.17
N THR A 83 -8.62 8.10 19.47
CA THR A 83 -8.61 8.23 18.02
C THR A 83 -7.40 7.54 17.44
N LYS A 84 -7.60 6.71 16.41
CA LYS A 84 -6.50 6.09 15.67
C LYS A 84 -6.67 6.33 14.18
N ARG A 85 -5.61 6.80 13.54
CA ARG A 85 -5.50 6.89 12.08
C ARG A 85 -4.53 5.82 11.63
N VAL A 86 -4.93 5.03 10.65
CA VAL A 86 -4.10 3.99 10.06
C VAL A 86 -4.18 4.10 8.55
N HIS A 87 -3.02 4.01 7.90
CA HIS A 87 -2.97 3.80 6.47
C HIS A 87 -3.24 2.32 6.20
N VAL A 88 -4.26 2.01 5.39
CA VAL A 88 -4.75 0.62 5.28
C VAL A 88 -3.67 -0.33 4.76
N TYR A 89 -2.86 0.13 3.81
CA TYR A 89 -1.74 -0.63 3.29
C TYR A 89 -0.74 -1.05 4.40
N ASP A 90 -0.33 -0.11 5.25
CA ASP A 90 0.62 -0.39 6.34
C ASP A 90 0.03 -1.35 7.38
N LEU A 91 -1.26 -1.20 7.67
CA LEU A 91 -1.97 -2.07 8.59
C LEU A 91 -1.95 -3.52 8.08
N PHE A 92 -2.31 -3.77 6.83
CA PHE A 92 -2.34 -5.12 6.29
C PHE A 92 -0.95 -5.72 6.17
N ARG A 93 0.05 -4.92 5.79
CA ARG A 93 1.46 -5.35 5.82
C ARG A 93 1.88 -5.79 7.22
N ALA A 94 1.57 -5.00 8.25
CA ALA A 94 1.90 -5.35 9.64
C ALA A 94 1.16 -6.61 10.12
N LEU A 95 -0.12 -6.75 9.77
CA LEU A 95 -0.92 -7.93 10.12
C LEU A 95 -0.42 -9.20 9.40
N HIS A 96 -0.09 -9.11 8.11
CA HIS A 96 0.52 -10.21 7.37
C HIS A 96 1.89 -10.60 7.95
N ALA A 97 2.74 -9.63 8.28
CA ALA A 97 4.03 -9.91 8.92
C ALA A 97 3.87 -10.66 10.25
N ALA A 98 2.88 -10.27 11.07
CA ALA A 98 2.56 -10.97 12.33
C ALA A 98 2.13 -12.42 12.10
N ILE A 99 1.33 -12.69 11.05
CA ILE A 99 0.94 -14.07 10.66
C ILE A 99 2.16 -14.90 10.29
N HIS A 100 3.04 -14.34 9.44
CA HIS A 100 4.23 -15.04 8.96
C HIS A 100 5.21 -15.35 10.11
N ALA A 101 5.46 -14.40 11.00
CA ALA A 101 6.34 -14.59 12.14
C ALA A 101 5.87 -15.74 13.06
N GLN A 102 4.56 -15.85 13.30
CA GLN A 102 4.01 -16.93 14.11
C GLN A 102 4.09 -18.30 13.42
N ARG A 103 3.86 -18.36 12.10
CA ARG A 103 4.01 -19.62 11.34
C ARG A 103 5.45 -20.14 11.38
N VAL A 104 6.44 -19.25 11.25
CA VAL A 104 7.86 -19.60 11.34
C VAL A 104 8.23 -20.06 12.76
N SER A 105 7.75 -19.36 13.80
CA SER A 105 8.00 -19.75 15.19
C SER A 105 7.34 -21.09 15.55
N ALA A 106 6.15 -21.37 15.04
CA ALA A 106 5.46 -22.65 15.24
C ALA A 106 6.19 -23.83 14.59
N LEU A 107 6.83 -23.60 13.43
CA LEU A 107 7.67 -24.60 12.75
C LEU A 107 9.03 -24.81 13.44
N ALA A 108 9.49 -23.85 14.24
CA ALA A 108 10.75 -23.90 14.98
C ALA A 108 10.60 -24.42 16.44
N GLY A 109 9.41 -24.89 16.84
CA GLY A 109 9.16 -25.44 18.17
C GLY A 109 9.99 -26.70 18.50
N PRO A 110 10.21 -27.02 19.78
CA PRO A 110 11.14 -28.07 20.20
C PRO A 110 10.70 -29.44 19.68
N ARG A 111 11.58 -30.10 18.92
CA ARG A 111 11.40 -31.49 18.49
C ARG A 111 11.45 -32.38 19.73
N SER A 112 10.34 -33.06 20.04
CA SER A 112 10.28 -34.09 21.09
C SER A 112 11.41 -35.08 20.90
N ALA A 113 12.20 -35.32 21.95
CA ALA A 113 13.31 -36.25 21.94
C ALA A 113 12.83 -37.63 21.47
N VAL A 114 13.30 -38.04 20.28
CA VAL A 114 13.16 -39.41 19.78
C VAL A 114 13.90 -40.31 20.76
N GLY A 115 13.17 -41.25 21.37
CA GLY A 115 13.70 -42.22 22.31
C GLY A 115 14.89 -42.98 21.73
N GLN A 116 15.95 -43.10 22.54
CA GLN A 116 17.12 -43.91 22.23
C GLN A 116 16.71 -45.38 22.10
N GLY A 117 16.59 -45.87 20.88
CA GLY A 117 16.50 -47.29 20.58
C GLY A 117 17.89 -47.91 20.48
N GLY A 118 18.27 -48.68 21.51
CA GLY A 118 19.39 -49.62 21.48
C GLY A 118 19.13 -50.84 20.58
N PRO A 119 20.10 -51.76 20.42
CA PRO A 119 20.53 -52.23 19.10
C PRO A 119 19.79 -53.44 18.51
N THR A 120 19.89 -53.50 17.20
CA THR A 120 19.46 -54.52 16.24
C THR A 120 19.76 -55.98 16.61
N ARG A 121 18.79 -56.88 16.42
CA ARG A 121 19.02 -58.26 15.95
C ARG A 121 17.78 -58.82 15.24
N GLY A 122 17.92 -59.09 13.95
CA GLY A 122 16.84 -59.52 13.07
C GLY A 122 16.42 -60.97 13.25
N TRP A 123 15.24 -61.30 12.75
CA TRP A 123 14.78 -62.68 12.54
C TRP A 123 14.06 -62.81 11.20
N ARG A 124 14.36 -63.93 10.55
CA ARG A 124 13.91 -64.37 9.22
C ARG A 124 12.42 -64.76 9.20
N THR A 125 11.84 -64.54 8.03
CA THR A 125 10.64 -65.13 7.39
C THR A 125 9.94 -66.33 8.05
N ARG A 126 8.60 -66.25 8.16
CA ARG A 126 7.69 -67.36 7.83
C ARG A 126 6.26 -66.90 7.48
N ALA A 127 5.85 -67.24 6.25
CA ALA A 127 4.54 -67.61 5.71
C ALA A 127 3.22 -66.97 6.22
N THR A 128 2.61 -66.20 5.30
CA THR A 128 1.20 -66.23 4.84
C THR A 128 0.04 -66.23 5.86
N ALA A 129 -0.61 -65.07 5.96
CA ALA A 129 -2.03 -64.90 6.26
C ALA A 129 -2.62 -63.88 5.26
N PRO A 130 -3.91 -63.94 4.90
CA PRO A 130 -4.44 -63.27 3.72
C PRO A 130 -4.39 -61.75 3.87
N VAL A 131 -3.96 -61.08 2.79
CA VAL A 131 -3.94 -59.63 2.65
C VAL A 131 -5.38 -59.13 2.67
N ALA A 132 -5.78 -58.44 3.74
CA ALA A 132 -6.94 -57.56 3.71
C ALA A 132 -6.61 -56.41 2.76
N GLU A 133 -7.55 -56.07 1.87
CA GLU A 133 -7.43 -54.90 1.00
C GLU A 133 -7.08 -53.65 1.82
N PRO A 134 -6.12 -52.83 1.37
CA PRO A 134 -5.80 -51.59 2.05
C PRO A 134 -7.01 -50.67 2.00
N THR A 135 -7.54 -50.31 3.17
CA THR A 135 -8.52 -49.24 3.33
C THR A 135 -7.98 -48.00 2.60
N PRO A 136 -8.77 -47.34 1.74
CA PRO A 136 -8.32 -46.13 1.05
C PRO A 136 -7.90 -45.09 2.10
N PRO A 137 -6.85 -44.30 1.83
CA PRO A 137 -6.43 -43.25 2.74
C PRO A 137 -7.64 -42.33 3.00
N GLY A 138 -7.91 -42.06 4.27
CA GLY A 138 -8.87 -41.03 4.66
C GLY A 138 -8.52 -39.70 3.99
N PRO A 139 -9.47 -38.77 3.87
CA PRO A 139 -9.20 -37.46 3.31
C PRO A 139 -7.96 -36.87 4.00
N PRO A 140 -7.08 -36.16 3.27
CA PRO A 140 -5.85 -35.62 3.83
C PRO A 140 -6.21 -34.85 5.10
N GLU A 141 -5.60 -35.23 6.23
CA GLU A 141 -5.68 -34.45 7.47
C GLU A 141 -5.39 -33.00 7.10
N GLU A 142 -6.41 -32.15 7.26
CA GLU A 142 -6.28 -30.72 7.10
C GLU A 142 -5.05 -30.29 7.89
N SER A 143 -4.11 -29.64 7.18
CA SER A 143 -3.00 -28.95 7.82
C SER A 143 -3.58 -28.13 8.97
N PRO A 144 -3.07 -28.26 10.21
CA PRO A 144 -3.72 -27.69 11.37
C PRO A 144 -3.92 -26.19 11.11
N GLU A 145 -5.17 -25.74 11.16
CA GLU A 145 -5.51 -24.33 10.97
C GLU A 145 -4.59 -23.49 11.86
N PRO A 146 -4.01 -22.39 11.35
CA PRO A 146 -3.17 -21.52 12.16
C PRO A 146 -4.02 -21.02 13.34
N ARG A 147 -3.54 -21.25 14.58
CA ARG A 147 -4.28 -20.93 15.80
C ARG A 147 -4.97 -19.55 15.71
N PRO A 148 -6.28 -19.44 16.02
CA PRO A 148 -6.96 -18.16 16.06
C PRO A 148 -6.37 -17.36 17.24
N GLY A 149 -5.52 -16.36 16.96
CA GLY A 149 -4.86 -15.63 18.04
C GLY A 149 -4.10 -14.38 17.65
N ALA A 150 -3.20 -14.42 16.67
CA ALA A 150 -2.29 -13.30 16.38
C ALA A 150 -3.00 -12.06 15.84
N VAL A 151 -3.70 -12.27 14.71
CA VAL A 151 -4.33 -11.22 13.93
C VAL A 151 -5.46 -10.61 14.73
N ASP A 152 -6.25 -11.47 15.37
CA ASP A 152 -7.32 -11.07 16.23
C ASP A 152 -6.82 -10.26 17.43
N ALA A 153 -5.75 -10.70 18.10
CA ALA A 153 -5.15 -9.93 19.19
C ALA A 153 -4.57 -8.58 18.72
N ALA A 154 -3.95 -8.54 17.54
CA ALA A 154 -3.42 -7.31 16.97
C ALA A 154 -4.54 -6.33 16.58
N ILE A 155 -5.65 -6.83 16.02
CA ILE A 155 -6.85 -6.02 15.76
C ILE A 155 -7.46 -5.54 17.08
N ASP A 156 -7.58 -6.41 18.09
CA ASP A 156 -8.15 -6.05 19.38
C ASP A 156 -7.28 -4.99 20.10
N ASP A 157 -5.96 -5.08 19.98
CA ASP A 157 -5.03 -4.07 20.49
C ASP A 157 -5.13 -2.74 19.72
N LEU A 158 -5.28 -2.81 18.39
CA LEU A 158 -5.60 -1.64 17.57
C LEU A 158 -6.90 -1.00 18.05
N LEU A 159 -7.95 -1.77 18.31
CA LEU A 159 -9.27 -1.23 18.66
C LEU A 159 -9.38 -0.83 20.14
N ARG A 160 -8.53 -1.32 21.03
CA ARG A 160 -8.59 -1.05 22.47
C ARG A 160 -8.58 0.45 22.76
N GLY A 161 -9.61 0.90 23.48
CA GLY A 161 -9.78 2.31 23.87
C GLY A 161 -10.13 3.25 22.70
N THR A 162 -10.26 2.75 21.47
CA THR A 162 -10.55 3.57 20.30
C THR A 162 -12.04 3.85 20.20
N THR A 163 -12.40 5.12 20.00
CA THR A 163 -13.76 5.58 19.71
C THR A 163 -13.92 5.89 18.22
N LEU A 164 -12.90 6.49 17.59
CA LEU A 164 -12.87 6.82 16.17
C LEU A 164 -11.65 6.18 15.50
N LEU A 165 -11.91 5.28 14.55
CA LEU A 165 -10.90 4.68 13.68
C LEU A 165 -10.97 5.32 12.29
N TYR A 166 -9.89 5.97 11.87
CA TYR A 166 -9.75 6.50 10.52
C TYR A 166 -8.88 5.55 9.67
N LEU A 167 -9.53 4.88 8.71
CA LEU A 167 -8.92 4.09 7.65
C LEU A 167 -8.59 4.99 6.47
N ASP A 168 -7.33 5.41 6.37
CA ASP A 168 -6.88 6.24 5.27
C ASP A 168 -6.45 5.37 4.07
N GLU A 169 -6.80 5.84 2.87
CA GLU A 169 -6.47 5.21 1.59
C GLU A 169 -6.83 3.73 1.51
N LEU A 170 -8.11 3.41 1.80
CA LEU A 170 -8.62 2.07 1.65
C LEU A 170 -8.59 1.62 0.18
N HIS A 171 -7.73 0.67 -0.11
CA HIS A 171 -7.68 -0.05 -1.37
C HIS A 171 -7.29 -1.51 -1.11
N LEU A 172 -7.86 -2.43 -1.87
CA LEU A 172 -7.62 -3.87 -1.72
C LEU A 172 -6.86 -4.39 -2.93
N HIS A 173 -5.73 -5.06 -2.69
CA HIS A 173 -4.89 -5.59 -3.76
C HIS A 173 -5.06 -7.10 -3.97
N ASP A 174 -5.43 -7.84 -2.93
CA ASP A 174 -5.62 -9.29 -2.99
C ASP A 174 -6.74 -9.79 -2.06
N THR A 175 -6.93 -11.10 -2.05
CA THR A 175 -7.95 -11.80 -1.25
C THR A 175 -7.61 -11.85 0.25
N GLY A 176 -6.32 -11.75 0.61
CA GLY A 176 -5.85 -11.66 1.99
C GLY A 176 -6.27 -10.34 2.61
N ASP A 177 -6.03 -9.23 1.91
CA ASP A 177 -6.45 -7.89 2.33
C ASP A 177 -7.98 -7.81 2.54
N ALA A 178 -8.75 -8.38 1.61
CA ALA A 178 -10.21 -8.43 1.70
C ALA A 178 -10.69 -9.20 2.94
N THR A 179 -10.02 -10.32 3.26
CA THR A 179 -10.31 -11.11 4.45
C THR A 179 -9.96 -10.37 5.73
N LEU A 180 -8.80 -9.69 5.78
CA LEU A 180 -8.38 -8.89 6.93
C LEU A 180 -9.30 -7.68 7.16
N LEU A 181 -9.67 -6.97 6.08
CA LEU A 181 -10.63 -5.87 6.16
C LEU A 181 -11.95 -6.34 6.78
N THR A 182 -12.48 -7.46 6.30
CA THR A 182 -13.74 -8.03 6.81
C THR A 182 -13.63 -8.33 8.31
N ARG A 183 -12.53 -8.94 8.76
CA ARG A 183 -12.28 -9.23 10.18
C ARG A 183 -12.18 -7.96 11.03
N LEU A 184 -11.41 -6.98 10.57
CA LEU A 184 -11.25 -5.68 11.22
C LEU A 184 -12.59 -4.98 11.41
N LEU A 185 -13.38 -4.85 10.34
CA LEU A 185 -14.67 -4.16 10.36
C LEU A 185 -15.65 -4.84 11.31
N ARG A 186 -15.75 -6.18 11.29
CA ARG A 186 -16.62 -6.93 12.23
C ARG A 186 -16.29 -6.60 13.69
N ARG A 187 -15.01 -6.64 14.05
CA ARG A 187 -14.55 -6.37 15.42
C ARG A 187 -14.73 -4.90 15.82
N ALA A 188 -14.44 -3.97 14.91
CA ALA A 188 -14.62 -2.54 15.11
C ALA A 188 -16.09 -2.20 15.42
N PHE A 189 -17.02 -2.65 14.58
CA PHE A 189 -18.44 -2.38 14.77
C PHE A 189 -19.03 -3.10 15.99
N ALA A 190 -18.61 -4.33 16.26
CA ALA A 190 -19.03 -5.05 17.47
C ALA A 190 -18.59 -4.34 18.76
N SER A 191 -17.47 -3.62 18.71
CA SER A 191 -16.92 -2.85 19.83
C SER A 191 -17.45 -1.41 19.88
N GLY A 192 -18.38 -1.04 19.00
CA GLY A 192 -18.95 0.31 18.93
C GLY A 192 -17.99 1.39 18.41
N VAL A 193 -16.89 0.99 17.75
CA VAL A 193 -15.93 1.91 17.15
C VAL A 193 -16.55 2.52 15.90
N VAL A 194 -16.54 3.85 15.83
CA VAL A 194 -16.96 4.59 14.65
C VAL A 194 -15.83 4.61 13.63
N VAL A 195 -16.15 4.29 12.37
CA VAL A 195 -15.16 4.21 11.30
C VAL A 195 -15.33 5.39 10.33
N LEU A 196 -14.24 6.10 10.09
CA LEU A 196 -14.09 7.02 8.95
C LEU A 196 -13.18 6.32 7.94
N ALA A 197 -13.55 6.29 6.66
CA ALA A 197 -12.74 5.69 5.61
C ALA A 197 -12.62 6.62 4.40
N THR A 198 -11.45 6.69 3.79
CA THR A 198 -11.22 7.35 2.49
C THR A 198 -10.78 6.32 1.46
N SER A 199 -11.30 6.41 0.23
CA SER A 199 -10.91 5.51 -0.86
C SER A 199 -10.98 6.19 -2.22
N ASN A 200 -10.23 5.72 -3.21
CA ASN A 200 -10.44 6.12 -4.61
C ASN A 200 -11.55 5.32 -5.30
N TYR A 201 -12.09 4.30 -4.63
CA TYR A 201 -13.03 3.34 -5.19
C TYR A 201 -14.36 3.41 -4.46
N GLU A 202 -15.45 3.25 -5.18
CA GLU A 202 -16.76 3.01 -4.58
C GLU A 202 -16.73 1.63 -3.86
N PRO A 203 -17.40 1.45 -2.70
CA PRO A 203 -17.31 0.20 -1.94
C PRO A 203 -17.52 -1.09 -2.75
N GLY A 204 -18.50 -1.12 -3.65
CA GLY A 204 -18.81 -2.25 -4.53
C GLY A 204 -17.78 -2.51 -5.63
N THR A 205 -16.81 -1.62 -5.81
CA THR A 205 -15.69 -1.79 -6.74
C THR A 205 -14.37 -2.14 -6.05
N LEU A 206 -14.39 -2.32 -4.72
CA LEU A 206 -13.24 -2.83 -3.98
C LEU A 206 -12.93 -4.26 -4.43
N LEU A 207 -11.63 -4.53 -4.67
CA LEU A 207 -11.16 -5.77 -5.29
C LEU A 207 -11.91 -6.06 -6.61
N PRO A 208 -11.67 -5.28 -7.69
CA PRO A 208 -12.48 -5.32 -8.91
C PRO A 208 -12.29 -6.59 -9.75
N ASN A 209 -11.41 -7.51 -9.35
CA ASN A 209 -11.17 -8.74 -10.08
C ASN A 209 -12.41 -9.67 -10.02
N PRO A 210 -13.05 -10.01 -11.15
CA PRO A 210 -14.29 -10.79 -11.16
C PRO A 210 -14.18 -12.18 -10.49
N LEU A 211 -13.01 -12.81 -10.53
CA LEU A 211 -12.80 -14.13 -9.92
C LEU A 211 -12.75 -14.05 -8.38
N TRP A 212 -12.30 -12.92 -7.85
CA TRP A 212 -11.97 -12.77 -6.43
C TRP A 212 -12.87 -11.77 -5.69
N HIS A 213 -13.69 -11.01 -6.41
CA HIS A 213 -14.56 -9.97 -5.86
C HIS A 213 -15.46 -10.49 -4.72
N HIS A 214 -15.96 -11.73 -4.85
CA HIS A 214 -16.77 -12.40 -3.83
C HIS A 214 -16.11 -12.48 -2.45
N VAL A 215 -14.77 -12.42 -2.37
CA VAL A 215 -14.04 -12.39 -1.10
C VAL A 215 -14.19 -11.04 -0.38
N ALA A 216 -14.35 -9.95 -1.12
CA ALA A 216 -14.56 -8.61 -0.58
C ALA A 216 -16.03 -8.32 -0.22
N GLU A 217 -16.99 -9.02 -0.84
CA GLU A 217 -18.44 -8.81 -0.64
C GLU A 217 -18.88 -8.77 0.84
N PRO A 218 -18.40 -9.67 1.74
CA PRO A 218 -18.78 -9.60 3.15
C PRO A 218 -18.29 -8.31 3.84
N GLY A 219 -17.10 -7.83 3.49
CA GLY A 219 -16.55 -6.57 3.99
C GLY A 219 -17.30 -5.37 3.44
N ILE A 220 -17.64 -5.40 2.15
CA ILE A 220 -18.45 -4.37 1.47
C ILE A 220 -19.83 -4.25 2.11
N ALA A 221 -20.48 -5.38 2.43
CA ALA A 221 -21.76 -5.40 3.12
C ALA A 221 -21.68 -4.73 4.50
N LEU A 222 -20.59 -4.95 5.25
CA LEU A 222 -20.36 -4.29 6.53
C LEU A 222 -20.17 -2.78 6.38
N LEU A 223 -19.40 -2.34 5.38
CA LEU A 223 -19.23 -0.92 5.06
C LEU A 223 -20.58 -0.27 4.76
N ARG A 224 -21.39 -0.84 3.86
CA ARG A 224 -22.71 -0.27 3.49
C ARG A 224 -23.71 -0.26 4.64
N ALA A 225 -23.65 -1.26 5.52
CA ALA A 225 -24.51 -1.33 6.69
C ALA A 225 -24.19 -0.23 7.71
N HIS A 226 -22.90 0.02 7.98
CA HIS A 226 -22.49 0.86 9.12
C HIS A 226 -21.99 2.26 8.74
N LEU A 227 -21.64 2.51 7.48
CA LEU A 227 -21.13 3.79 7.01
C LEU A 227 -22.09 4.44 6.02
N ASP A 228 -22.23 5.76 6.13
CA ASP A 228 -22.80 6.57 5.06
C ASP A 228 -21.75 6.74 3.95
N VAL A 229 -22.13 6.41 2.71
CA VAL A 229 -21.23 6.49 1.54
C VAL A 229 -21.41 7.85 0.87
N VAL A 230 -20.33 8.61 0.77
CA VAL A 230 -20.31 9.96 0.17
C VAL A 230 -19.26 10.00 -0.92
N GLU A 231 -19.69 10.41 -2.12
CA GLU A 231 -18.78 10.68 -3.23
C GLU A 231 -18.31 12.13 -3.18
N LEU A 232 -17.01 12.34 -3.41
CA LEU A 232 -16.39 13.64 -3.62
C LEU A 232 -15.99 13.75 -5.10
N ALA A 233 -16.93 14.20 -5.92
CA ALA A 233 -16.80 14.29 -7.37
C ALA A 233 -16.39 15.69 -7.89
N GLY A 234 -16.06 16.64 -7.00
CA GLY A 234 -15.81 18.04 -7.33
C GLY A 234 -14.76 18.26 -8.43
N PRO A 235 -14.88 19.31 -9.25
CA PRO A 235 -14.06 19.48 -10.46
C PRO A 235 -12.58 19.77 -10.17
N THR A 236 -12.25 20.15 -8.94
CA THR A 236 -10.93 20.63 -8.54
C THR A 236 -9.97 19.48 -8.24
N ASP A 237 -8.84 19.42 -8.96
CA ASP A 237 -7.69 18.59 -8.55
C ASP A 237 -6.76 19.43 -7.66
N TYR A 238 -6.84 19.20 -6.36
CA TYR A 238 -6.10 19.94 -5.35
C TYR A 238 -4.60 19.61 -5.35
N ARG A 239 -4.17 18.55 -6.04
CA ARG A 239 -2.72 18.29 -6.28
C ARG A 239 -2.07 19.40 -7.12
N MET A 240 -2.86 20.13 -7.90
CA MET A 240 -2.38 21.22 -8.75
C MET A 240 -2.33 22.56 -8.00
N LEU A 241 -3.09 22.69 -6.91
CA LEU A 241 -3.23 23.94 -6.14
C LEU A 241 -2.28 23.99 -4.94
N GLY A 242 -2.06 22.84 -4.29
CA GLY A 242 -1.02 22.72 -3.27
C GLY A 242 0.34 22.64 -3.94
N GLY A 243 1.14 23.71 -3.87
CA GLY A 243 2.52 23.78 -4.38
C GLY A 243 3.52 22.80 -3.74
N ARG A 244 3.05 21.74 -3.10
CA ARG A 244 3.82 20.51 -2.87
C ARG A 244 3.44 19.56 -3.98
N GLY A 245 4.30 19.48 -5.00
CA GLY A 245 4.13 18.57 -6.15
C GLY A 245 3.78 17.15 -5.69
N ARG A 246 3.17 16.37 -6.60
CA ARG A 246 2.97 14.92 -6.41
C ARG A 246 4.20 14.37 -5.70
N GLY A 247 4.05 13.87 -4.47
CA GLY A 247 5.14 13.28 -3.68
C GLY A 247 5.16 11.77 -3.86
N GLY A 248 6.30 11.16 -3.55
CA GLY A 248 6.45 9.71 -3.51
C GLY A 248 6.32 9.00 -4.87
N PHE A 249 5.77 7.79 -4.90
CA PHE A 249 5.79 6.95 -6.11
C PHE A 249 5.06 7.60 -7.29
N ALA A 250 3.93 8.27 -7.03
CA ALA A 250 3.13 8.96 -8.06
C ALA A 250 3.77 10.25 -8.59
N ALA A 251 4.85 10.74 -7.96
CA ALA A 251 5.71 11.79 -8.49
C ALA A 251 6.57 11.32 -9.67
N GLY A 252 6.80 10.00 -9.71
CA GLY A 252 7.69 9.33 -10.65
C GLY A 252 7.25 9.43 -12.10
N ALA A 253 8.13 8.97 -12.97
CA ALA A 253 7.95 9.10 -14.42
C ALA A 253 8.44 7.88 -15.19
N TRP A 254 7.75 7.58 -16.28
CA TRP A 254 8.24 6.70 -17.33
C TRP A 254 8.74 7.57 -18.50
N LEU A 255 10.04 7.54 -18.74
CA LEU A 255 10.70 8.35 -19.76
C LEU A 255 11.05 7.47 -20.96
N ARG A 256 10.60 7.89 -22.13
CA ARG A 256 10.98 7.29 -23.41
C ARG A 256 11.63 8.35 -24.30
N PRO A 257 12.89 8.16 -24.76
CA PRO A 257 13.84 7.11 -24.37
C PRO A 257 14.56 7.37 -23.04
N GLY A 258 14.30 8.50 -22.36
CA GLY A 258 15.04 8.91 -21.15
C GLY A 258 16.29 9.74 -21.46
N THR A 259 16.13 10.75 -22.32
CA THR A 259 17.23 11.67 -22.68
C THR A 259 17.71 12.49 -21.49
N THR A 260 18.94 13.03 -21.57
CA THR A 260 19.48 13.95 -20.55
C THR A 260 18.58 15.16 -20.31
N ALA A 261 17.91 15.67 -21.35
CA ALA A 261 16.96 16.77 -21.22
C ALA A 261 15.72 16.37 -20.41
N GLN A 262 15.12 15.21 -20.72
CA GLN A 262 13.96 14.68 -19.96
C GLN A 262 14.30 14.44 -18.49
N LEU A 263 15.53 13.99 -18.19
CA LEU A 263 16.01 13.82 -16.82
C LEU A 263 16.20 15.20 -16.14
N ALA A 264 16.84 16.15 -16.83
CA ALA A 264 17.08 17.50 -16.30
C ALA A 264 15.79 18.28 -16.01
N ASP A 265 14.75 18.11 -16.84
CA ASP A 265 13.42 18.71 -16.62
C ASP A 265 12.76 18.24 -15.31
N ARG A 266 13.22 17.13 -14.75
CA ARG A 266 12.80 16.60 -13.44
C ARG A 266 13.80 16.87 -12.33
N GLY A 267 14.79 17.72 -12.58
CA GLY A 267 15.86 18.04 -11.63
C GLY A 267 16.85 16.89 -11.43
N LEU A 268 16.93 15.94 -12.36
CA LEU A 268 17.87 14.82 -12.29
C LEU A 268 19.14 15.12 -13.07
N VAL A 269 20.28 14.87 -12.43
CA VAL A 269 21.60 14.95 -13.07
C VAL A 269 22.13 13.54 -13.30
N ALA A 270 22.13 13.10 -14.55
CA ALA A 270 22.66 11.79 -14.92
C ALA A 270 24.12 11.63 -14.43
N PRO A 271 24.48 10.50 -13.80
CA PRO A 271 25.87 10.20 -13.46
C PRO A 271 26.77 10.18 -14.70
N ALA A 272 28.07 10.44 -14.51
CA ALA A 272 29.04 10.32 -15.58
C ALA A 272 29.03 8.90 -16.18
N GLN A 273 29.22 8.79 -17.50
CA GLN A 273 29.24 7.50 -18.17
C GLN A 273 30.29 6.58 -17.55
N GLY A 274 29.89 5.36 -17.19
CA GLY A 274 30.78 4.39 -16.52
C GLY A 274 30.97 4.60 -15.01
N SER A 275 30.30 5.58 -14.41
CA SER A 275 30.28 5.73 -12.95
C SER A 275 29.73 4.46 -12.28
N ARG A 276 30.36 4.08 -11.17
CA ARG A 276 29.98 2.95 -10.34
C ARG A 276 30.07 3.36 -8.88
N ALA A 277 29.05 3.01 -8.11
CA ALA A 277 29.02 3.12 -6.67
C ALA A 277 28.71 1.76 -6.03
N VAL A 278 29.06 1.59 -4.76
CA VAL A 278 28.77 0.37 -4.01
C VAL A 278 27.77 0.67 -2.90
N VAL A 279 26.63 -0.02 -2.93
CA VAL A 279 25.65 -0.01 -1.84
C VAL A 279 25.77 -1.30 -1.05
N ARG A 280 25.81 -1.18 0.28
CA ARG A 280 25.90 -2.32 1.20
C ARG A 280 24.60 -2.54 1.93
N THR A 281 24.18 -3.80 2.05
CA THR A 281 23.06 -4.23 2.88
C THR A 281 23.52 -5.45 3.68
N GLY A 282 23.62 -5.27 5.01
CA GLY A 282 24.27 -6.25 5.87
C GLY A 282 25.72 -6.52 5.44
N THR A 283 26.04 -7.79 5.17
CA THR A 283 27.38 -8.23 4.72
C THR A 283 27.54 -8.24 3.20
N ARG A 284 26.47 -7.97 2.43
CA ARG A 284 26.48 -8.02 0.96
C ARG A 284 26.76 -6.64 0.38
N SER A 285 27.46 -6.61 -0.75
CA SER A 285 27.80 -5.39 -1.49
C SER A 285 27.28 -5.51 -2.93
N PHE A 286 26.69 -4.43 -3.43
CA PHE A 286 26.06 -4.37 -4.74
C PHE A 286 26.58 -3.16 -5.50
N GLU A 287 26.91 -3.38 -6.77
CA GLU A 287 27.32 -2.31 -7.67
C GLU A 287 26.09 -1.66 -8.29
N VAL A 288 26.03 -0.34 -8.19
CA VAL A 288 24.99 0.49 -8.80
C VAL A 288 25.66 1.58 -9.63
N THR A 289 24.89 2.30 -10.44
CA THR A 289 25.40 3.37 -11.28
C THR A 289 25.86 4.56 -10.44
N ALA A 290 25.04 4.97 -9.47
CA ALA A 290 25.39 5.99 -8.48
C ALA A 290 24.49 5.86 -7.25
N ALA A 291 25.02 6.23 -6.09
CA ALA A 291 24.26 6.38 -4.86
C ALA A 291 24.66 7.73 -4.24
N ARG A 292 23.71 8.66 -4.16
CA ARG A 292 23.94 10.01 -3.62
C ARG A 292 23.23 10.11 -2.29
N VAL A 293 24.02 10.29 -1.24
CA VAL A 293 23.56 10.42 0.15
C VAL A 293 24.33 11.59 0.75
N ASP A 294 24.09 12.83 0.29
CA ASP A 294 24.75 14.00 0.87
C ASP A 294 23.93 15.29 0.76
N GLY A 295 23.85 16.00 1.89
CA GLY A 295 23.28 17.34 2.07
C GLY A 295 22.08 17.36 3.02
N GLU A 296 22.14 18.17 4.08
CA GLU A 296 21.20 18.28 5.21
C GLU A 296 19.71 18.49 4.83
N ASP A 297 19.38 18.69 3.55
CA ASP A 297 18.02 18.96 3.04
C ASP A 297 17.63 18.14 1.77
N HIS A 298 18.35 17.06 1.40
CA HIS A 298 18.00 16.25 0.21
C HIS A 298 17.77 14.77 0.51
N GLU A 299 16.61 14.27 0.10
CA GLU A 299 16.23 12.87 0.20
C GLU A 299 17.11 12.00 -0.72
N GLY A 300 17.71 10.92 -0.22
CA GLY A 300 18.74 10.15 -0.95
C GLY A 300 18.30 9.64 -2.33
N GLU A 301 19.23 9.61 -3.29
CA GLU A 301 18.97 9.24 -4.68
C GLU A 301 19.80 8.02 -5.12
N LEU A 302 19.13 7.03 -5.72
CA LEU A 302 19.73 5.79 -6.23
C LEU A 302 19.60 5.71 -7.76
N TRP A 303 20.72 5.51 -8.44
CA TRP A 303 20.76 5.21 -9.87
C TRP A 303 21.23 3.79 -10.10
N VAL A 304 20.43 3.01 -10.81
CA VAL A 304 20.72 1.60 -11.08
C VAL A 304 20.22 1.21 -12.47
N THR A 305 20.93 0.28 -13.13
CA THR A 305 20.45 -0.31 -14.39
C THR A 305 19.49 -1.46 -14.10
N PHE A 306 18.59 -1.77 -15.03
CA PHE A 306 17.75 -2.97 -14.92
C PHE A 306 18.58 -4.24 -14.69
N ASN A 307 19.71 -4.36 -15.38
CA ASN A 307 20.60 -5.52 -15.25
C ASN A 307 21.20 -5.66 -13.85
N ASP A 308 21.74 -4.56 -13.29
CA ASP A 308 22.31 -4.57 -11.94
C ASP A 308 21.25 -4.78 -10.85
N LEU A 309 20.00 -4.38 -11.12
CA LEU A 309 18.89 -4.49 -10.19
C LEU A 309 18.18 -5.84 -10.24
N ALA A 310 17.91 -6.38 -11.43
CA ALA A 310 17.00 -7.50 -11.65
C ALA A 310 17.65 -8.75 -12.26
N ILE A 311 18.86 -8.67 -12.83
CA ILE A 311 19.57 -9.86 -13.34
C ILE A 311 20.57 -10.37 -12.30
N ARG A 312 21.19 -9.47 -11.52
CA ARG A 312 22.03 -9.84 -10.38
C ARG A 312 21.21 -10.45 -9.23
N PRO A 313 21.83 -11.24 -8.32
CA PRO A 313 21.13 -11.94 -7.24
C PRO A 313 20.77 -11.02 -6.05
N THR A 314 19.96 -10.00 -6.32
CA THR A 314 19.28 -9.14 -5.35
C THR A 314 18.02 -9.82 -4.82
N SER A 315 17.57 -9.45 -3.62
CA SER A 315 16.35 -9.95 -3.01
C SER A 315 15.50 -8.81 -2.43
N THR A 316 14.29 -9.15 -1.99
CA THR A 316 13.37 -8.19 -1.36
C THR A 316 13.98 -7.48 -0.15
N LEU A 317 14.88 -8.14 0.59
CA LEU A 317 15.54 -7.53 1.75
C LEU A 317 16.38 -6.31 1.36
N GLU A 318 17.14 -6.42 0.26
CA GLU A 318 17.92 -5.30 -0.27
C GLU A 318 17.02 -4.15 -0.74
N TYR A 319 15.91 -4.46 -1.41
CA TYR A 319 14.99 -3.42 -1.87
C TYR A 319 14.39 -2.63 -0.70
N LEU A 320 14.01 -3.31 0.38
CA LEU A 320 13.48 -2.67 1.59
C LEU A 320 14.51 -1.78 2.28
N ASP A 321 15.76 -2.25 2.41
CA ASP A 321 16.87 -1.46 2.98
C ASP A 321 17.15 -0.21 2.12
N TRP A 322 17.23 -0.37 0.80
CA TRP A 322 17.52 0.73 -0.11
C TRP A 322 16.35 1.72 -0.19
N ALA A 323 15.10 1.26 -0.15
CA ALA A 323 13.92 2.13 -0.15
C ALA A 323 13.83 3.01 1.11
N ALA A 324 14.35 2.53 2.25
CA ALA A 324 14.47 3.34 3.46
C ALA A 324 15.55 4.43 3.37
N ARG A 325 16.58 4.21 2.54
CA ARG A 325 17.77 5.09 2.41
C ARG A 325 17.66 6.09 1.27
N PHE A 326 17.01 5.69 0.18
CA PHE A 326 16.88 6.47 -1.04
C PHE A 326 15.40 6.69 -1.33
N ARG A 327 14.94 7.94 -1.24
CA ARG A 327 13.54 8.32 -1.53
C ARG A 327 13.29 8.56 -3.01
N ARG A 328 14.34 8.58 -3.82
CA ARG A 328 14.25 8.63 -5.28
C ARG A 328 15.10 7.56 -5.93
N TRP A 329 14.49 6.81 -6.85
CA TRP A 329 15.14 5.76 -7.62
C TRP A 329 15.03 6.07 -9.11
N VAL A 330 16.16 5.96 -9.80
CA VAL A 330 16.23 6.03 -11.26
C VAL A 330 16.69 4.67 -11.78
N VAL A 331 15.75 3.94 -12.38
CA VAL A 331 16.02 2.62 -12.99
C VAL A 331 16.14 2.78 -14.49
N THR A 332 17.34 2.52 -15.00
CA THR A 332 17.71 2.76 -16.40
C THR A 332 17.70 1.48 -17.22
N ASP A 333 17.49 1.64 -18.54
CA ASP A 333 17.56 0.57 -19.54
C ASP A 333 16.58 -0.59 -19.29
N VAL A 334 15.35 -0.28 -18.88
CA VAL A 334 14.32 -1.30 -18.63
C VAL A 334 13.84 -1.92 -19.96
N PRO A 335 14.08 -3.22 -20.21
CA PRO A 335 13.62 -3.93 -21.41
C PRO A 335 12.15 -4.32 -21.28
N LEU A 336 11.53 -4.93 -22.29
CA LEU A 336 10.25 -5.61 -22.08
C LEU A 336 10.48 -6.81 -21.16
N LEU A 337 9.56 -7.06 -20.22
CA LEU A 337 9.68 -8.21 -19.31
C LEU A 337 9.64 -9.56 -20.04
N THR A 338 9.06 -9.63 -21.24
CA THR A 338 9.09 -10.81 -22.11
C THR A 338 10.48 -11.13 -22.66
N ASP A 339 11.39 -10.17 -22.66
CA ASP A 339 12.73 -10.31 -23.23
C ASP A 339 13.74 -10.87 -22.20
N VAL A 340 13.31 -11.10 -20.96
CA VAL A 340 14.16 -11.54 -19.84
C VAL A 340 13.61 -12.79 -19.16
N ASP A 341 14.48 -13.48 -18.41
CA ASP A 341 14.12 -14.69 -17.67
C ASP A 341 13.09 -14.45 -16.56
N ARG A 342 12.48 -15.53 -16.08
CA ARG A 342 11.37 -15.46 -15.11
C ARG A 342 11.82 -14.86 -13.78
N GLU A 343 13.04 -15.15 -13.38
CA GLU A 343 13.65 -14.65 -12.14
C GLU A 343 13.85 -13.13 -12.19
N ALA A 344 14.33 -12.58 -13.32
CA ALA A 344 14.47 -11.15 -13.50
C ALA A 344 13.11 -10.44 -13.56
N GLN A 345 12.11 -11.05 -14.22
CA GLN A 345 10.74 -10.54 -14.18
C GLN A 345 10.23 -10.43 -12.74
N GLN A 346 10.38 -11.50 -11.94
CA GLN A 346 9.94 -11.54 -10.54
C GLN A 346 10.67 -10.51 -9.68
N ARG A 347 11.97 -10.32 -9.90
CA ARG A 347 12.77 -9.32 -9.17
C ARG A 347 12.32 -7.89 -9.49
N PHE A 348 12.10 -7.56 -10.76
CA PHE A 348 11.61 -6.23 -11.13
C PHE A 348 10.19 -5.96 -10.59
N ILE A 349 9.30 -6.95 -10.68
CA ILE A 349 7.96 -6.90 -10.06
C ILE A 349 8.09 -6.61 -8.56
N ALA A 350 8.95 -7.34 -7.85
CA ALA A 350 9.19 -7.15 -6.43
C ALA A 350 9.78 -5.77 -6.10
N VAL A 351 10.65 -5.21 -6.94
CA VAL A 351 11.15 -3.83 -6.76
C VAL A 351 10.01 -2.83 -6.87
N VAL A 352 9.24 -2.87 -7.96
CA VAL A 352 8.12 -1.93 -8.15
C VAL A 352 7.14 -2.05 -6.99
N ASP A 353 6.87 -3.26 -6.53
CA ASP A 353 6.03 -3.48 -5.37
C ASP A 353 6.60 -2.79 -4.13
N VAL A 354 7.87 -3.00 -3.80
CA VAL A 354 8.53 -2.34 -2.66
C VAL A 354 8.52 -0.81 -2.77
N LEU A 355 8.77 -0.25 -3.96
CA LEU A 355 8.83 1.21 -4.14
C LEU A 355 7.46 1.89 -4.04
N VAL A 356 6.41 1.26 -4.59
CA VAL A 356 5.03 1.71 -4.40
C VAL A 356 4.68 1.67 -2.91
N ASP A 357 5.00 0.55 -2.28
CA ASP A 357 4.68 0.25 -0.89
C ASP A 357 5.45 1.16 0.11
N ALA A 358 6.63 1.63 -0.27
CA ALA A 358 7.45 2.57 0.51
C ALA A 358 7.25 4.04 0.12
N ASP A 359 6.35 4.31 -0.82
CA ASP A 359 6.09 5.62 -1.42
C ASP A 359 7.38 6.34 -1.89
N VAL A 360 8.22 5.61 -2.60
CA VAL A 360 9.50 6.08 -3.14
C VAL A 360 9.30 6.54 -4.59
N GLU A 361 9.79 7.73 -4.92
CA GLU A 361 9.72 8.26 -6.28
C GLU A 361 10.52 7.36 -7.24
N LEU A 362 9.85 6.82 -8.26
CA LEU A 362 10.46 5.96 -9.27
C LEU A 362 10.47 6.64 -10.64
N VAL A 363 11.67 6.85 -11.18
CA VAL A 363 11.87 7.24 -12.58
C VAL A 363 12.42 6.06 -13.36
N VAL A 364 11.74 5.67 -14.44
CA VAL A 364 12.14 4.58 -15.32
C VAL A 364 12.54 5.14 -16.67
N THR A 365 13.67 4.70 -17.22
CA THR A 365 13.99 4.90 -18.63
C THR A 365 13.84 3.60 -19.41
N SER A 366 13.16 3.67 -20.55
CA SER A 366 12.99 2.53 -21.45
C SER A 366 12.95 2.99 -22.90
N ARG A 367 13.38 2.12 -23.81
CA ARG A 367 13.18 2.29 -25.26
C ARG A 367 11.71 2.15 -25.68
N HIS A 368 10.88 1.55 -24.82
CA HIS A 368 9.47 1.29 -25.07
C HIS A 368 8.56 2.29 -24.33
N ALA A 369 7.38 2.56 -24.90
CA ALA A 369 6.34 3.32 -24.21
C ALA A 369 5.75 2.51 -23.05
N LEU A 370 5.25 3.20 -22.02
CA LEU A 370 4.64 2.58 -20.85
C LEU A 370 3.43 1.73 -21.26
N GLY A 371 2.61 2.25 -22.18
CA GLY A 371 1.48 1.52 -22.75
C GLY A 371 1.90 0.18 -23.34
N THR A 372 2.94 0.16 -24.19
CA THR A 372 3.47 -1.08 -24.77
C THR A 372 3.97 -2.02 -23.69
N PHE A 373 4.83 -1.55 -22.78
CA PHE A 373 5.41 -2.35 -21.71
C PHE A 373 4.34 -3.07 -20.87
N ARG A 374 3.26 -2.36 -20.52
CA ARG A 374 2.13 -2.90 -19.76
C ARG A 374 1.36 -3.97 -20.54
N THR A 375 1.08 -3.73 -21.82
CA THR A 375 0.34 -4.69 -22.67
C THR A 375 1.13 -5.96 -22.98
N THR A 376 2.45 -5.88 -22.96
CA THR A 376 3.35 -7.02 -23.21
C THR A 376 3.76 -7.76 -21.93
N MET A 377 3.25 -7.37 -20.76
CA MET A 377 3.61 -8.07 -19.52
C MET A 377 3.14 -9.54 -19.54
N PRO A 378 3.87 -10.45 -18.84
CA PRO A 378 3.44 -11.84 -18.71
C PRO A 378 2.02 -11.96 -18.15
N ASP A 379 1.24 -12.91 -18.67
CA ASP A 379 -0.13 -13.18 -18.18
C ASP A 379 -0.09 -13.92 -16.84
N ARG A 380 0.17 -13.16 -15.77
CA ARG A 380 0.27 -13.64 -14.39
C ARG A 380 -0.33 -12.60 -13.43
N PRO A 381 -0.96 -13.02 -12.32
CA PRO A 381 -1.61 -12.09 -11.38
C PRO A 381 -0.67 -11.02 -10.81
N ASP A 382 0.59 -11.36 -10.53
CA ASP A 382 1.62 -10.46 -10.02
C ASP A 382 2.00 -9.39 -11.06
N ALA A 383 2.20 -9.80 -12.32
CA ALA A 383 2.48 -8.90 -13.43
C ALA A 383 1.33 -7.92 -13.73
N PHE A 384 0.08 -8.39 -13.69
CA PHE A 384 -1.09 -7.51 -13.86
C PHE A 384 -1.14 -6.41 -12.78
N ARG A 385 -0.86 -6.78 -11.52
CA ARG A 385 -0.78 -5.83 -10.40
C ARG A 385 0.31 -4.78 -10.65
N THR A 386 1.51 -5.21 -11.03
CA THR A 386 2.62 -4.30 -11.35
C THR A 386 2.29 -3.37 -12.52
N ALA A 387 1.63 -3.88 -13.57
CA ALA A 387 1.18 -3.06 -14.70
C ALA A 387 0.19 -1.98 -14.27
N SER A 388 -0.71 -2.26 -13.33
CA SER A 388 -1.63 -1.27 -12.76
C SER A 388 -0.88 -0.23 -11.91
N ARG A 389 0.12 -0.65 -11.14
CA ARG A 389 0.93 0.24 -10.29
C ARG A 389 1.75 1.23 -11.13
N LEU A 390 2.38 0.75 -12.20
CA LEU A 390 3.17 1.61 -13.10
C LEU A 390 2.33 2.66 -13.85
N GLN A 391 1.01 2.46 -13.98
CA GLN A 391 0.11 3.47 -14.56
C GLN A 391 0.06 4.77 -13.74
N LEU A 392 0.47 4.73 -12.47
CA LEU A 392 0.53 5.92 -11.61
C LEU A 392 1.65 6.88 -12.01
N LEU A 393 2.67 6.40 -12.73
CA LEU A 393 3.78 7.20 -13.20
C LEU A 393 3.33 8.15 -14.31
N ALA A 394 3.88 9.37 -14.33
CA ALA A 394 3.69 10.27 -15.46
C ALA A 394 4.45 9.72 -16.69
N GLU A 395 3.80 9.67 -17.84
CA GLU A 395 4.48 9.28 -19.09
C GLU A 395 4.96 10.54 -19.83
N ASP A 396 6.25 10.58 -20.16
CA ASP A 396 6.86 11.62 -20.98
C ASP A 396 7.32 11.02 -22.31
N VAL A 397 6.57 11.31 -23.37
CA VAL A 397 6.78 10.83 -24.73
C VAL A 397 7.24 12.01 -25.57
N ASP A 398 8.50 11.97 -26.01
CA ASP A 398 9.20 12.96 -26.84
C ASP A 398 9.44 14.34 -26.19
N GLY A 399 10.72 14.72 -26.09
CA GLY A 399 11.24 15.97 -25.51
C GLY A 399 10.91 17.25 -26.29
N SER A 400 9.65 17.46 -26.64
CA SER A 400 9.16 18.64 -27.35
C SER A 400 7.94 19.24 -26.65
N ARG A 401 8.15 19.86 -25.49
CA ARG A 401 7.33 21.02 -25.13
C ARG A 401 7.85 22.23 -25.91
N PRO A 402 7.00 22.99 -26.63
CA PRO A 402 7.44 24.21 -27.27
C PRO A 402 7.91 25.20 -26.20
N SER A 403 9.08 25.79 -26.43
CA SER A 403 9.63 26.88 -25.62
C SER A 403 8.57 27.95 -25.41
N ALA A 404 8.26 28.27 -24.15
CA ALA A 404 7.42 29.42 -23.82
C ALA A 404 8.02 30.66 -24.50
N GLY A 405 7.23 31.28 -25.37
CA GLY A 405 7.65 32.36 -26.24
C GLY A 405 8.23 33.53 -25.45
N THR A 406 9.41 33.99 -25.90
CA THR A 406 9.89 35.35 -25.65
C THR A 406 8.83 36.34 -26.17
N PRO A 407 8.40 37.34 -25.39
CA PRO A 407 7.49 38.36 -25.90
C PRO A 407 8.22 39.21 -26.95
N PRO A 408 7.59 39.56 -28.08
CA PRO A 408 8.17 40.52 -29.01
C PRO A 408 8.21 41.89 -28.34
N GLY A 409 9.38 42.53 -28.39
CA GLY A 409 9.58 43.92 -28.02
C GLY A 409 9.10 44.90 -29.09
#